data_AF-A0A0K2V3B8-F1
#
_entry.id   AF-A0A0K2V3B8-F1
#
_cell.length_a   1.000
_cell.length_b   1.000
_cell.length_c   1.000
_cell.angle_alpha   90.00
_cell.angle_beta   90.00
_cell.angle_gamma   90.00
#
_symmetry.space_group_name_H-M   'P 1'
#
loop_
_entity.id
_entity.type
_entity.pdbx_description
1 polymer ?
#
loop_
_entity_poly.entity_id
_entity_poly.type
_entity_poly.pdbx_seq_one_letter_code
_entity_poly.pdbx_strand_id
1 'polypeptide(L)'
;YPDYGQGAANTQIAGKMIAIFFNNVSEIFQPIGPNLHLIGFSFGAQVCSFAGSNIPNCNRITGLDPAGPSFREHNTSFRLDKTDADFVDVIHTNGVYFTKGGIGLLDVSGHVDFYPFGGETQPYCNNLFEEFLSGQEFGCSHYRAVYLFLESIRNDTCKMMGFPCTEGFKAFHLGQKGCFEASKSFPLGLNTPRNAAGKLYLTTRTSSPYCGNQVKVEISLSYPYSFWTLLYRRVVEIIYKTTEGGISESFTVASGFEESKSFGRVMTVNSTIPFENIYLRYTIGSFYSFWGTTEDLTVFNVTITDVKGKSTIWELENPSQKITSGTEEKLKKI
;
A
#
# COMPACT_ATOMS: atom_id res chain seq x y z
N TYR A 1 22.21 -24.66 -5.15
CA TYR A 1 20.82 -24.24 -5.41
C TYR A 1 20.68 -23.94 -6.90
N PRO A 2 19.52 -24.23 -7.52
CA PRO A 2 19.29 -23.86 -8.92
C PRO A 2 19.42 -22.34 -9.09
N ASP A 3 19.81 -21.89 -10.29
CA ASP A 3 19.76 -20.47 -10.62
C ASP A 3 18.29 -19.98 -10.74
N TYR A 4 18.11 -18.66 -10.83
CA TYR A 4 16.77 -18.06 -10.87
C TYR A 4 15.93 -18.55 -12.06
N GLY A 5 16.54 -18.69 -13.25
CA GLY A 5 15.84 -19.15 -14.45
C GLY A 5 15.36 -20.59 -14.31
N GLN A 6 16.22 -21.46 -13.79
CA GLN A 6 15.85 -22.84 -13.47
C GLN A 6 14.80 -22.89 -12.35
N GLY A 7 14.90 -22.03 -11.34
CA GLY A 7 13.89 -21.87 -10.30
C GLY A 7 12.52 -21.50 -10.87
N ALA A 8 12.47 -20.54 -11.78
CA ALA A 8 11.25 -20.15 -12.50
C ALA A 8 10.70 -21.33 -13.32
N ALA A 9 11.53 -22.06 -14.08
CA ALA A 9 11.09 -23.23 -14.83
C ALA A 9 10.53 -24.36 -13.93
N ASN A 10 11.15 -24.58 -12.77
CA ASN A 10 10.72 -25.60 -11.81
C ASN A 10 9.33 -25.32 -11.22
N THR A 11 8.83 -24.07 -11.26
CA THR A 11 7.47 -23.75 -10.79
C THR A 11 6.39 -24.53 -11.55
N GLN A 12 6.60 -24.78 -12.86
CA GLN A 12 5.69 -25.60 -13.68
C GLN A 12 5.64 -27.04 -13.20
N ILE A 13 6.80 -27.62 -12.90
CA ILE A 13 6.91 -29.00 -12.43
C ILE A 13 6.24 -29.13 -11.06
N ALA A 14 6.56 -28.22 -10.13
CA ALA A 14 5.98 -28.22 -8.80
C ALA A 14 4.45 -28.05 -8.84
N GLY A 15 3.93 -27.11 -9.63
CA GLY A 15 2.49 -26.91 -9.78
C GLY A 15 1.77 -28.13 -10.35
N LYS A 16 2.34 -28.75 -11.40
CA LYS A 16 1.78 -30.00 -11.98
C LYS A 16 1.79 -31.15 -10.98
N MET A 17 2.83 -31.29 -10.16
CA MET A 17 2.88 -32.32 -9.13
C MET A 17 1.81 -32.12 -8.06
N ILE A 18 1.56 -30.87 -7.65
CA ILE A 18 0.48 -30.52 -6.72
C ILE A 18 -0.89 -30.86 -7.33
N ALA A 19 -1.10 -30.54 -8.62
CA ALA A 19 -2.33 -30.88 -9.31
C ALA A 19 -2.56 -32.40 -9.40
N ILE A 20 -1.54 -33.17 -9.77
CA ILE A 20 -1.60 -34.64 -9.78
C ILE A 20 -1.99 -35.17 -8.41
N PHE A 21 -1.37 -34.66 -7.33
CA PHE A 21 -1.72 -35.07 -5.98
C PHE A 21 -3.20 -34.83 -5.66
N PHE A 22 -3.72 -33.62 -5.88
CA PHE A 22 -5.11 -33.30 -5.57
C PHE A 22 -6.13 -33.98 -6.49
N ASN A 23 -5.77 -34.25 -7.75
CA ASN A 23 -6.59 -35.03 -8.66
C ASN A 23 -6.68 -36.49 -8.19
N ASN A 24 -5.57 -37.12 -7.80
CA ASN A 24 -5.59 -38.47 -7.22
C ASN A 24 -6.39 -38.53 -5.91
N VAL A 25 -6.29 -37.50 -5.05
CA VAL A 25 -7.14 -37.38 -3.86
C VAL A 25 -8.62 -37.30 -4.25
N SER A 26 -8.95 -36.56 -5.31
CA SER A 26 -10.32 -36.42 -5.83
C SER A 26 -10.87 -37.69 -6.49
N GLU A 27 -10.01 -38.64 -6.88
CA GLU A 27 -10.43 -39.96 -7.36
C GLU A 27 -10.81 -40.91 -6.21
N ILE A 28 -10.16 -40.77 -5.05
CA ILE A 28 -10.40 -41.60 -3.86
C ILE A 28 -11.55 -41.03 -3.02
N PHE A 29 -11.61 -39.71 -2.92
CA PHE A 29 -12.59 -38.97 -2.15
C PHE A 29 -13.53 -38.18 -3.08
N GLN A 30 -14.25 -37.21 -2.54
CA GLN A 30 -15.04 -36.26 -3.35
C GLN A 30 -14.12 -35.22 -4.03
N PRO A 31 -14.56 -34.59 -5.14
CA PRO A 31 -13.81 -33.53 -5.80
C PRO A 31 -13.38 -32.42 -4.83
N ILE A 32 -12.08 -32.25 -4.65
CA ILE A 32 -11.54 -31.29 -3.67
C ILE A 32 -11.44 -29.88 -4.21
N GLY A 33 -11.38 -29.70 -5.54
CA GLY A 33 -11.24 -28.40 -6.21
C GLY A 33 -12.17 -27.31 -5.65
N PRO A 34 -13.48 -27.56 -5.55
CA PRO A 34 -14.45 -26.59 -5.00
C PRO A 34 -14.18 -26.15 -3.55
N ASN A 35 -13.37 -26.91 -2.79
CA ASN A 35 -13.00 -26.62 -1.41
C ASN A 35 -11.53 -26.15 -1.27
N LEU A 36 -10.82 -25.99 -2.38
CA LEU A 36 -9.38 -25.72 -2.38
C LEU A 36 -9.08 -24.21 -2.48
N HIS A 37 -8.35 -23.70 -1.49
CA HIS A 37 -7.76 -22.36 -1.53
C HIS A 37 -6.23 -22.49 -1.56
N LEU A 38 -5.64 -22.22 -2.71
CA LEU A 38 -4.19 -22.19 -2.89
C LEU A 38 -3.64 -20.80 -2.58
N ILE A 39 -2.65 -20.70 -1.70
CA ILE A 39 -2.01 -19.42 -1.33
C ILE A 39 -0.52 -19.54 -1.65
N GLY A 40 -0.03 -18.67 -2.52
CA GLY A 40 1.34 -18.72 -3.00
C GLY A 40 2.04 -17.39 -2.88
N PHE A 41 3.26 -17.39 -2.34
CA PHE A 41 4.14 -16.22 -2.26
C PHE A 41 5.26 -16.30 -3.29
N SER A 42 5.55 -15.21 -4.00
CA SER A 42 6.67 -15.15 -4.97
C SER A 42 6.54 -16.22 -6.07
N PHE A 43 7.55 -17.09 -6.25
CA PHE A 43 7.44 -18.29 -7.10
C PHE A 43 6.30 -19.21 -6.70
N GLY A 44 5.94 -19.26 -5.41
CA GLY A 44 4.78 -20.00 -4.92
C GLY A 44 3.47 -19.56 -5.56
N ALA A 45 3.30 -18.27 -5.86
CA ALA A 45 2.12 -17.78 -6.57
C ALA A 45 2.04 -18.37 -8.00
N GLN A 46 3.20 -18.45 -8.67
CA GLN A 46 3.31 -19.07 -10.00
C GLN A 46 3.11 -20.59 -9.93
N VAL A 47 3.59 -21.24 -8.87
CA VAL A 47 3.28 -22.66 -8.60
C VAL A 47 1.77 -22.88 -8.43
N CYS A 48 1.08 -22.00 -7.68
CA CYS A 48 -0.37 -22.06 -7.51
C CYS A 48 -1.13 -21.87 -8.83
N SER A 49 -0.65 -21.01 -9.73
CA SER A 49 -1.19 -20.86 -11.09
C SER A 49 -1.13 -22.18 -11.87
N PHE A 50 0.05 -22.80 -11.95
CA PHE A 50 0.21 -24.08 -12.65
C PHE A 50 -0.55 -25.23 -11.97
N ALA A 51 -0.74 -25.18 -10.66
CA ALA A 51 -1.57 -26.15 -9.95
C ALA A 51 -3.06 -25.96 -10.24
N GLY A 52 -3.60 -24.75 -10.03
CA GLY A 52 -5.03 -24.46 -10.17
C GLY A 52 -5.56 -24.68 -11.57
N SER A 53 -4.79 -24.26 -12.60
CA SER A 53 -5.12 -24.51 -14.02
C SER A 53 -5.23 -26.00 -14.39
N ASN A 54 -4.69 -26.90 -13.56
CA ASN A 54 -4.75 -28.36 -13.76
C ASN A 54 -5.64 -29.08 -12.72
N ILE A 55 -6.34 -28.35 -11.86
CA ILE A 55 -7.29 -28.88 -10.87
C ILE A 55 -8.71 -28.46 -11.28
N PRO A 56 -9.61 -29.40 -11.64
CA PRO A 56 -10.98 -29.06 -12.01
C PRO A 56 -11.71 -28.27 -10.92
N ASN A 57 -12.33 -27.15 -11.29
CA ASN A 57 -13.07 -26.26 -10.40
C ASN A 57 -12.23 -25.81 -9.19
N CYS A 58 -10.95 -25.48 -9.39
CA CYS A 58 -10.12 -24.91 -8.33
C CYS A 58 -10.78 -23.65 -7.79
N ASN A 59 -11.12 -23.66 -6.50
CA ASN A 59 -12.02 -22.65 -5.96
C ASN A 59 -11.38 -21.28 -5.78
N ARG A 60 -10.16 -21.19 -5.24
CA ARG A 60 -9.50 -19.89 -5.02
C ARG A 60 -7.99 -19.98 -5.11
N ILE A 61 -7.36 -19.00 -5.74
CA ILE A 61 -5.94 -18.73 -5.61
C ILE A 61 -5.74 -17.35 -4.99
N THR A 62 -4.88 -17.24 -3.98
CA THR A 62 -4.33 -15.95 -3.55
C THR A 62 -2.86 -15.84 -3.92
N GLY A 63 -2.52 -14.86 -4.74
CA GLY A 63 -1.15 -14.52 -5.12
C GLY A 63 -0.57 -13.45 -4.20
N LEU A 64 0.44 -13.79 -3.42
CA LEU A 64 1.17 -12.85 -2.56
C LEU A 64 2.43 -12.42 -3.30
N ASP A 65 2.39 -11.21 -3.84
CA ASP A 65 3.43 -10.58 -4.67
C ASP A 65 4.08 -11.56 -5.67
N PRO A 66 3.31 -12.02 -6.69
CA PRO A 66 3.79 -13.04 -7.62
C PRO A 66 5.12 -12.67 -8.26
N ALA A 67 6.05 -13.62 -8.41
CA ALA A 67 7.36 -13.34 -9.00
C ALA A 67 7.24 -12.75 -10.41
N GLY A 68 7.95 -11.65 -10.67
CA GLY A 68 7.93 -10.91 -11.92
C GLY A 68 9.01 -11.33 -12.93
N PRO A 69 10.31 -11.37 -12.57
CA PRO A 69 11.36 -11.78 -13.52
C PRO A 69 11.11 -13.19 -14.07
N SER A 70 11.37 -13.41 -15.36
CA SER A 70 11.04 -14.65 -16.10
C SER A 70 9.54 -14.97 -16.23
N PHE A 71 8.63 -14.11 -15.77
CA PHE A 71 7.18 -14.27 -15.92
C PHE A 71 6.52 -13.08 -16.64
N ARG A 72 6.97 -11.85 -16.36
CA ARG A 72 6.37 -10.59 -16.85
C ARG A 72 6.19 -10.54 -18.38
N GLU A 73 7.20 -10.99 -19.13
CA GLU A 73 7.20 -10.93 -20.60
C GLU A 73 6.52 -12.15 -21.26
N HIS A 74 6.05 -13.11 -20.47
CA HIS A 74 5.40 -14.30 -20.98
C HIS A 74 3.88 -14.13 -21.08
N ASN A 75 3.27 -14.96 -21.94
CA ASN A 75 1.82 -15.09 -22.05
C ASN A 75 1.21 -15.46 -20.67
N THR A 76 -0.04 -15.06 -20.44
CA THR A 76 -0.80 -15.42 -19.23
C THR A 76 -0.87 -16.93 -19.01
N SER A 77 -0.70 -17.77 -20.04
CA SER A 77 -0.57 -19.23 -19.87
C SER A 77 0.69 -19.69 -19.10
N PHE A 78 1.65 -18.80 -18.84
CA PHE A 78 2.91 -19.10 -18.14
C PHE A 78 3.08 -18.33 -16.84
N ARG A 79 2.03 -17.64 -16.37
CA ARG A 79 2.04 -16.89 -15.11
C ARG A 79 0.65 -16.89 -14.48
N LEU A 80 0.56 -16.47 -13.22
CA LEU A 80 -0.72 -16.30 -12.55
C LEU A 80 -1.67 -15.43 -13.38
N ASP A 81 -2.85 -15.98 -13.65
CA ASP A 81 -3.96 -15.35 -14.34
C ASP A 81 -5.28 -15.68 -13.64
N LYS A 82 -6.28 -14.81 -13.83
CA LYS A 82 -7.64 -15.03 -13.31
C LYS A 82 -8.27 -16.33 -13.79
N THR A 83 -7.85 -16.90 -14.92
CA THR A 83 -8.39 -18.16 -15.45
C THR A 83 -7.94 -19.40 -14.67
N ASP A 84 -6.98 -19.27 -13.76
CA ASP A 84 -6.38 -20.41 -13.05
C ASP A 84 -7.25 -20.96 -11.92
N ALA A 85 -8.30 -20.25 -11.50
CA ALA A 85 -9.28 -20.67 -10.50
C ALA A 85 -10.59 -19.89 -10.64
N ASP A 86 -11.65 -20.36 -9.99
CA ASP A 86 -12.96 -19.69 -9.96
C ASP A 86 -12.88 -18.27 -9.36
N PHE A 87 -11.87 -18.00 -8.53
CA PHE A 87 -11.54 -16.67 -8.03
C PHE A 87 -10.05 -16.55 -7.77
N VAL A 88 -9.47 -15.43 -8.16
CA VAL A 88 -8.05 -15.15 -7.97
C VAL A 88 -7.92 -13.75 -7.40
N ASP A 89 -7.33 -13.64 -6.21
CA ASP A 89 -7.04 -12.36 -5.58
C ASP A 89 -5.53 -12.18 -5.37
N VAL A 90 -5.00 -11.01 -5.73
CA VAL A 90 -3.55 -10.78 -5.78
C VAL A 90 -3.19 -9.56 -4.95
N ILE A 91 -2.09 -9.64 -4.20
CA ILE A 91 -1.54 -8.53 -3.42
C ILE A 91 -0.18 -8.18 -4.01
N HIS A 92 -0.06 -7.02 -4.65
CA HIS A 92 1.19 -6.53 -5.23
C HIS A 92 1.87 -5.59 -4.25
N THR A 93 3.12 -5.85 -3.91
CA THR A 93 3.87 -5.00 -2.98
C THR A 93 5.29 -4.67 -3.44
N ASN A 94 5.84 -5.40 -4.43
CA ASN A 94 7.17 -5.15 -4.98
C ASN A 94 7.24 -5.17 -6.52
N GLY A 95 6.23 -4.64 -7.19
CA GLY A 95 6.02 -4.75 -8.63
C GLY A 95 6.93 -3.92 -9.55
N VAL A 96 7.86 -3.12 -9.02
CA VAL A 96 8.80 -2.36 -9.88
C VAL A 96 9.68 -3.31 -10.72
N TYR A 97 10.24 -2.81 -11.82
CA TYR A 97 11.16 -3.60 -12.63
C TYR A 97 12.39 -4.02 -11.82
N PHE A 98 12.99 -5.16 -12.18
CA PHE A 98 14.20 -5.67 -11.54
C PHE A 98 15.35 -4.66 -11.55
N THR A 99 15.47 -3.86 -12.62
CA THR A 99 16.44 -2.76 -12.74
C THR A 99 16.25 -1.64 -11.71
N LYS A 100 15.09 -1.58 -11.05
CA LYS A 100 14.76 -0.65 -9.95
C LYS A 100 14.65 -1.36 -8.60
N GLY A 101 15.08 -2.63 -8.50
CA GLY A 101 15.07 -3.39 -7.26
C GLY A 101 13.70 -3.98 -6.89
N GLY A 102 12.88 -4.33 -7.88
CA GLY A 102 11.60 -5.02 -7.68
C GLY A 102 11.61 -6.43 -8.27
N ILE A 103 11.03 -7.38 -7.54
CA ILE A 103 10.97 -8.80 -7.93
C ILE A 103 9.54 -9.34 -8.04
N GLY A 104 8.54 -8.52 -7.72
CA GLY A 104 7.13 -8.82 -7.94
C GLY A 104 6.65 -8.44 -9.35
N LEU A 105 5.52 -9.01 -9.76
CA LEU A 105 4.77 -8.61 -10.93
C LEU A 105 3.85 -7.43 -10.56
N LEU A 106 3.69 -6.44 -11.44
CA LEU A 106 2.74 -5.32 -11.24
C LEU A 106 1.49 -5.46 -12.12
N ASP A 107 1.59 -6.26 -13.18
CA ASP A 107 0.49 -6.51 -14.09
C ASP A 107 -0.65 -7.25 -13.40
N VAL A 108 -1.87 -6.94 -13.85
CA VAL A 108 -3.08 -7.63 -13.42
C VAL A 108 -2.91 -9.12 -13.62
N SER A 109 -3.18 -9.87 -12.56
CA SER A 109 -3.02 -11.32 -12.49
C SER A 109 -4.26 -12.00 -11.88
N GLY A 110 -5.17 -11.24 -11.27
CA GLY A 110 -6.36 -11.78 -10.63
C GLY A 110 -7.69 -11.31 -11.22
N HIS A 111 -8.76 -11.78 -10.58
CA HIS A 111 -10.06 -11.15 -10.66
C HIS A 111 -10.03 -9.79 -9.94
N VAL A 112 -9.31 -9.72 -8.82
CA VAL A 112 -9.04 -8.51 -8.05
C VAL A 112 -7.56 -8.43 -7.69
N ASP A 113 -7.00 -7.23 -7.82
CA ASP A 113 -5.58 -6.96 -7.61
C ASP A 113 -5.44 -5.77 -6.67
N PHE A 114 -4.87 -6.00 -5.50
CA PHE A 114 -4.62 -5.00 -4.47
C PHE A 114 -3.22 -4.42 -4.61
N TYR A 115 -3.13 -3.09 -4.58
CA TYR A 115 -1.90 -2.31 -4.74
C TYR A 115 -1.67 -1.39 -3.53
N PRO A 116 -1.30 -1.92 -2.35
CA PRO A 116 -0.85 -1.12 -1.22
C PRO A 116 0.29 -0.18 -1.65
N PHE A 117 0.08 1.13 -1.44
CA PHE A 117 1.02 2.17 -1.90
C PHE A 117 1.38 2.08 -3.40
N GLY A 118 0.43 1.64 -4.22
CA GLY A 118 0.62 1.48 -5.67
C GLY A 118 1.24 0.14 -6.07
N GLY A 119 1.60 -0.71 -5.08
CA GLY A 119 2.13 -2.05 -5.28
C GLY A 119 3.57 -2.11 -5.78
N GLU A 120 4.29 -0.98 -5.70
CA GLU A 120 5.65 -0.82 -6.20
C GLU A 120 6.73 -1.02 -5.13
N THR A 121 6.79 -0.10 -4.17
CA THR A 121 7.73 -0.15 -3.03
C THR A 121 6.97 0.24 -1.79
N GLN A 122 7.12 -0.53 -0.73
CA GLN A 122 6.38 -0.30 0.50
C GLN A 122 7.09 0.74 1.38
N PRO A 123 6.36 1.60 2.10
CA PRO A 123 6.98 2.59 2.98
C PRO A 123 7.93 1.93 3.99
N TYR A 124 9.07 2.58 4.24
CA TYR A 124 10.15 2.12 5.12
C TYR A 124 10.89 0.85 4.67
N CYS A 125 10.59 0.34 3.47
CA CYS A 125 11.44 -0.64 2.80
C CYS A 125 12.37 0.08 1.81
N ASN A 126 13.64 -0.30 1.81
CA ASN A 126 14.59 0.14 0.80
C ASN A 126 14.38 -0.66 -0.50
N ASN A 127 15.00 -0.24 -1.61
CA ASN A 127 14.99 -1.08 -2.81
C ASN A 127 16.01 -2.23 -2.67
N LEU A 128 15.84 -3.28 -3.47
CA LEU A 128 16.65 -4.50 -3.38
C LEU A 128 18.17 -4.27 -3.43
N PHE A 129 18.62 -3.28 -4.22
CA PHE A 129 20.04 -2.97 -4.35
C PHE A 129 20.58 -2.31 -3.07
N GLU A 130 19.80 -1.42 -2.47
CA GLU A 130 20.12 -0.80 -1.18
C GLU A 130 20.08 -1.83 -0.04
N GLU A 131 19.10 -2.73 -0.02
CA GLU A 131 19.02 -3.84 0.95
C GLU A 131 20.25 -4.75 0.84
N PHE A 132 20.64 -5.12 -0.39
CA PHE A 132 21.82 -5.94 -0.65
C PHE A 132 23.11 -5.27 -0.16
N LEU A 133 23.29 -3.97 -0.43
CA LEU A 133 24.47 -3.21 -0.02
C LEU A 133 24.51 -2.93 1.49
N SER A 134 23.35 -2.83 2.14
CA SER A 134 23.23 -2.51 3.57
C SER A 134 23.19 -3.74 4.48
N GLY A 135 23.10 -4.95 3.93
CA GLY A 135 22.96 -6.18 4.71
C GLY A 135 21.62 -6.29 5.45
N GLN A 136 20.61 -5.49 5.07
CA GLN A 136 19.25 -5.59 5.58
C GLN A 136 18.53 -6.82 5.04
N GLU A 137 17.39 -7.16 5.66
CA GLU A 137 16.52 -8.25 5.22
C GLU A 137 16.09 -8.01 3.76
N PHE A 138 16.50 -8.91 2.88
CA PHE A 138 16.30 -8.82 1.44
C PHE A 138 14.84 -9.05 1.09
N GLY A 139 14.24 -8.13 0.33
CA GLY A 139 12.86 -8.20 -0.12
C GLY A 139 11.85 -7.69 0.91
N CYS A 140 12.14 -6.64 1.69
CA CYS A 140 11.19 -6.06 2.66
C CYS A 140 9.83 -5.75 2.00
N SER A 141 9.86 -5.10 0.82
CA SER A 141 8.65 -4.82 0.05
C SER A 141 7.97 -6.09 -0.47
N HIS A 142 8.74 -7.13 -0.80
CA HIS A 142 8.23 -8.41 -1.30
C HIS A 142 7.47 -9.15 -0.20
N TYR A 143 8.08 -9.30 0.98
CA TYR A 143 7.47 -9.95 2.15
C TYR A 143 6.27 -9.20 2.72
N ARG A 144 6.09 -7.91 2.41
CA ARG A 144 4.92 -7.14 2.87
C ARG A 144 3.61 -7.80 2.47
N ALA A 145 3.50 -8.39 1.28
CA ALA A 145 2.27 -9.11 0.88
C ALA A 145 1.90 -10.24 1.86
N VAL A 146 2.90 -10.99 2.35
CA VAL A 146 2.71 -12.04 3.35
C VAL A 146 2.20 -11.45 4.66
N TYR A 147 2.84 -10.39 5.15
CA TYR A 147 2.45 -9.74 6.40
C TYR A 147 1.04 -9.14 6.35
N LEU A 148 0.65 -8.53 5.22
CA LEU A 148 -0.71 -8.01 5.03
C LEU A 148 -1.74 -9.14 4.99
N PHE A 149 -1.44 -10.24 4.30
CA PHE A 149 -2.32 -11.40 4.26
C PHE A 149 -2.49 -12.04 5.65
N LEU A 150 -1.39 -12.22 6.41
CA LEU A 150 -1.45 -12.74 7.78
C LEU A 150 -2.26 -11.86 8.71
N GLU A 151 -2.12 -10.53 8.61
CA GLU A 151 -2.92 -9.57 9.38
C GLU A 151 -4.42 -9.72 9.05
N SER A 152 -4.77 -9.94 7.77
CA SER A 152 -6.17 -10.14 7.35
C SER A 152 -6.83 -11.39 7.95
N ILE A 153 -6.03 -12.37 8.38
CA ILE A 153 -6.49 -13.59 9.06
C ILE A 153 -6.64 -13.34 10.56
N ARG A 154 -5.69 -12.62 11.16
CA ARG A 154 -5.62 -12.42 12.62
C ARG A 154 -6.58 -11.34 13.12
N ASN A 155 -7.00 -10.42 12.26
CA ASN A 155 -7.73 -9.23 12.64
C ASN A 155 -9.07 -9.09 11.91
N ASP A 156 -10.14 -9.55 12.56
CA ASP A 156 -11.49 -9.44 12.01
C ASP A 156 -12.15 -8.08 12.27
N THR A 157 -11.65 -7.32 13.23
CA THR A 157 -12.24 -6.04 13.66
C THR A 157 -11.80 -4.87 12.78
N CYS A 158 -10.56 -4.91 12.28
CA CYS A 158 -9.93 -3.82 11.56
C CYS A 158 -9.45 -4.32 10.20
N LYS A 159 -10.12 -3.87 9.14
CA LYS A 159 -9.92 -4.37 7.77
C LYS A 159 -9.09 -3.38 6.95
N MET A 160 -8.16 -3.91 6.16
CA MET A 160 -7.41 -3.14 5.16
C MET A 160 -8.28 -3.00 3.90
N MET A 161 -8.87 -1.84 3.70
CA MET A 161 -9.82 -1.59 2.61
C MET A 161 -9.12 -1.06 1.35
N GLY A 162 -9.29 -1.75 0.23
CA GLY A 162 -8.85 -1.34 -1.11
C GLY A 162 -9.96 -0.63 -1.88
N PHE A 163 -9.62 0.46 -2.57
CA PHE A 163 -10.56 1.32 -3.29
C PHE A 163 -10.30 1.25 -4.80
N PRO A 164 -11.35 1.05 -5.63
CA PRO A 164 -11.21 1.10 -7.07
C PRO A 164 -10.90 2.53 -7.52
N CYS A 165 -9.96 2.67 -8.46
CA CYS A 165 -9.63 3.96 -9.05
C CYS A 165 -9.09 3.76 -10.48
N THR A 166 -9.85 4.21 -11.48
CA THR A 166 -9.46 4.07 -12.91
C THR A 166 -8.22 4.90 -13.26
N GLU A 167 -8.08 6.04 -12.61
CA GLU A 167 -6.96 6.98 -12.77
C GLU A 167 -5.67 6.50 -12.07
N GLY A 168 -5.72 5.34 -11.41
CA GLY A 168 -4.58 4.69 -10.77
C GLY A 168 -4.21 5.22 -9.38
N PHE A 169 -3.07 4.74 -8.86
CA PHE A 169 -2.64 5.01 -7.49
C PHE A 169 -2.48 6.50 -7.18
N LYS A 170 -1.95 7.30 -8.12
CA LYS A 170 -1.71 8.73 -7.88
C LYS A 170 -3.03 9.47 -7.59
N ALA A 171 -4.08 9.19 -8.35
CA ALA A 171 -5.40 9.78 -8.14
C ALA A 171 -6.05 9.29 -6.84
N PHE A 172 -5.93 7.99 -6.53
CA PHE A 172 -6.33 7.43 -5.24
C PHE A 172 -5.62 8.13 -4.08
N HIS A 173 -4.29 8.25 -4.16
CA HIS A 173 -3.48 8.79 -3.08
C HIS A 173 -3.72 10.29 -2.87
N LEU A 174 -4.17 11.02 -3.89
CA LEU A 174 -4.65 12.40 -3.77
C LEU A 174 -6.11 12.50 -3.27
N GLY A 175 -6.81 11.37 -3.14
CA GLY A 175 -8.23 11.34 -2.77
C GLY A 175 -9.12 12.04 -3.79
N GLN A 176 -8.87 11.83 -5.09
CA GLN A 176 -9.72 12.36 -6.16
C GLN A 176 -11.12 11.74 -6.09
N LYS A 177 -12.13 12.50 -6.55
CA LYS A 177 -13.52 12.05 -6.60
C LYS A 177 -13.64 10.74 -7.38
N GLY A 178 -14.38 9.77 -6.85
CA GLY A 178 -14.51 8.44 -7.45
C GLY A 178 -13.45 7.42 -7.01
N CYS A 179 -12.34 7.85 -6.39
CA CYS A 179 -11.24 6.97 -6.00
C CYS A 179 -11.15 6.66 -4.50
N PHE A 180 -11.94 7.34 -3.65
CA PHE A 180 -11.92 7.17 -2.19
C PHE A 180 -13.35 7.08 -1.63
N GLU A 181 -14.09 6.07 -2.08
CA GLU A 181 -15.51 5.86 -1.73
C GLU A 181 -15.73 4.49 -1.07
N ALA A 182 -16.19 4.47 0.19
CA ALA A 182 -16.37 3.21 0.95
C ALA A 182 -17.38 2.24 0.33
N SER A 183 -18.36 2.71 -0.44
CA SER A 183 -19.41 1.87 -1.04
C SER A 183 -18.89 0.92 -2.12
N LYS A 184 -17.69 1.18 -2.66
CA LYS A 184 -17.07 0.38 -3.72
C LYS A 184 -15.79 -0.31 -3.26
N SER A 185 -15.44 -0.23 -1.97
CA SER A 185 -14.20 -0.78 -1.45
C SER A 185 -14.34 -2.25 -1.06
N PHE A 186 -13.24 -2.99 -1.12
CA PHE A 186 -13.18 -4.39 -0.72
C PHE A 186 -12.07 -4.61 0.31
N PRO A 187 -12.27 -5.50 1.29
CA PRO A 187 -11.22 -5.85 2.22
C PRO A 187 -10.14 -6.68 1.51
N LEU A 188 -8.88 -6.39 1.78
CA LEU A 188 -7.72 -7.16 1.34
C LEU A 188 -7.58 -8.45 2.17
N GLY A 189 -7.25 -9.55 1.50
CA GLY A 189 -6.79 -10.80 2.12
C GLY A 189 -7.86 -11.88 2.24
N LEU A 190 -7.88 -12.64 3.34
CA LEU A 190 -8.73 -13.83 3.48
C LEU A 190 -10.22 -13.50 3.28
N ASN A 191 -10.66 -12.36 3.82
CA ASN A 191 -12.04 -11.89 3.80
C ASN A 191 -12.47 -11.18 2.48
N THR A 192 -11.64 -11.21 1.43
CA THR A 192 -12.00 -10.67 0.11
C THR A 192 -13.23 -11.40 -0.46
N PRO A 193 -14.35 -10.70 -0.75
CA PRO A 193 -15.54 -11.34 -1.29
C PRO A 193 -15.38 -11.66 -2.78
N ARG A 194 -16.13 -12.65 -3.27
CA ARG A 194 -16.03 -13.17 -4.65
C ARG A 194 -16.42 -12.17 -5.73
N ASN A 195 -17.19 -11.15 -5.38
CA ASN A 195 -17.57 -10.07 -6.28
C ASN A 195 -16.55 -8.92 -6.31
N ALA A 196 -15.46 -9.01 -5.55
CA ALA A 196 -14.36 -8.06 -5.64
C ALA A 196 -13.70 -8.17 -7.02
N ALA A 197 -13.43 -7.04 -7.65
CA ALA A 197 -12.89 -7.02 -9.00
C ALA A 197 -12.03 -5.78 -9.29
N GLY A 198 -11.11 -5.94 -10.22
CA GLY A 198 -10.29 -4.87 -10.77
C GLY A 198 -9.15 -4.43 -9.85
N LYS A 199 -8.55 -3.29 -10.20
CA LYS A 199 -7.42 -2.71 -9.47
C LYS A 199 -7.90 -1.92 -8.26
N LEU A 200 -7.47 -2.32 -7.08
CA LEU A 200 -7.81 -1.67 -5.82
C LEU A 200 -6.55 -1.08 -5.18
N TYR A 201 -6.63 0.18 -4.78
CA TYR A 201 -5.54 0.90 -4.15
C TYR A 201 -5.85 1.15 -2.68
N LEU A 202 -4.82 1.12 -1.85
CA LEU A 202 -4.93 1.38 -0.43
C LEU A 202 -3.63 1.95 0.13
N THR A 203 -3.74 2.57 1.29
CA THR A 203 -2.61 2.77 2.18
C THR A 203 -2.73 1.80 3.35
N THR A 204 -1.62 1.56 4.05
CA THR A 204 -1.60 0.77 5.28
C THR A 204 -0.77 1.51 6.33
N ARG A 205 -0.85 1.07 7.58
CA ARG A 205 0.17 1.44 8.58
C ARG A 205 1.51 0.81 8.18
N THR A 206 2.58 1.33 8.76
CA THR A 206 3.95 0.92 8.46
C THR A 206 4.37 -0.28 9.29
N SER A 207 3.72 -0.48 10.45
CA SER A 207 3.86 -1.60 11.39
C SER A 207 2.51 -2.24 11.70
N SER A 208 2.53 -3.48 12.19
CA SER A 208 1.32 -4.19 12.63
C SER A 208 0.70 -3.49 13.87
N PRO A 209 -0.65 -3.46 13.99
CA PRO A 209 -1.63 -3.87 12.98
C PRO A 209 -1.58 -2.97 11.73
N TYR A 210 -1.53 -3.55 10.53
CA TYR A 210 -1.37 -2.76 9.28
C TYR A 210 -2.64 -2.02 8.86
N CYS A 211 -3.78 -2.38 9.42
CA CYS A 211 -5.06 -1.73 9.20
C CYS A 211 -5.20 -0.43 10.03
N GLY A 212 -6.19 0.39 9.70
CA GLY A 212 -6.50 1.60 10.45
C GLY A 212 -7.61 2.42 9.79
N ASN A 213 -7.87 3.60 10.32
CA ASN A 213 -8.78 4.56 9.73
C ASN A 213 -8.11 5.22 8.53
N GLN A 214 -8.55 4.86 7.32
CA GLN A 214 -8.14 5.59 6.12
C GLN A 214 -8.86 6.94 6.06
N VAL A 215 -8.10 8.02 5.91
CA VAL A 215 -8.62 9.39 5.82
C VAL A 215 -7.90 10.14 4.71
N LYS A 216 -8.61 11.07 4.07
CA LYS A 216 -8.03 12.10 3.20
C LYS A 216 -7.75 13.34 4.04
N VAL A 217 -6.50 13.77 4.11
CA VAL A 217 -6.08 15.04 4.71
C VAL A 217 -5.73 16.00 3.60
N GLU A 218 -6.32 17.20 3.63
CA GLU A 218 -6.06 18.29 2.69
C GLU A 218 -5.65 19.55 3.44
N ILE A 219 -4.49 20.13 3.10
CA ILE A 219 -3.96 21.32 3.77
C ILE A 219 -3.84 22.45 2.75
N SER A 220 -4.45 23.59 3.05
CA SER A 220 -4.37 24.82 2.27
C SER A 220 -3.23 25.69 2.79
N LEU A 221 -2.21 25.96 1.96
CA LEU A 221 -0.99 26.65 2.38
C LEU A 221 -0.71 27.90 1.53
N SER A 222 -0.11 28.92 2.13
CA SER A 222 0.53 30.01 1.40
C SER A 222 2.01 29.73 1.24
N TYR A 223 2.51 29.74 0.01
CA TYR A 223 3.91 29.58 -0.28
C TYR A 223 4.72 30.78 0.24
N PRO A 224 5.72 30.55 1.12
CA PRO A 224 6.58 31.62 1.62
C PRO A 224 7.68 31.89 0.58
N TYR A 225 7.42 32.85 -0.32
CA TYR A 225 8.40 33.22 -1.34
C TYR A 225 9.66 33.84 -0.71
N SER A 226 10.84 33.31 -1.07
CA SER A 226 12.16 33.77 -0.63
C SER A 226 13.18 33.53 -1.74
N PHE A 227 14.22 34.36 -1.86
CA PHE A 227 15.25 34.22 -2.90
C PHE A 227 15.96 32.86 -2.88
N TRP A 228 16.06 32.23 -1.70
CA TRP A 228 16.70 30.92 -1.51
C TRP A 228 15.73 29.74 -1.62
N THR A 229 14.47 29.98 -2.01
CA THR A 229 13.39 28.98 -2.05
C THR A 229 13.73 27.72 -2.84
N LEU A 230 14.45 27.84 -3.95
CA LEU A 230 14.83 26.71 -4.83
C LEU A 230 15.87 25.77 -4.19
N LEU A 231 16.52 26.17 -3.10
CA LEU A 231 17.51 25.36 -2.38
C LEU A 231 16.91 24.60 -1.20
N TYR A 232 15.62 24.80 -0.91
CA TYR A 232 14.96 24.28 0.27
C TYR A 232 13.88 23.26 -0.09
N ARG A 233 14.00 22.07 0.51
CA ARG A 233 12.93 21.09 0.49
C ARG A 233 12.03 21.29 1.71
N ARG A 234 10.88 21.91 1.48
CA ARG A 234 9.83 22.12 2.50
C ARG A 234 9.02 20.86 2.69
N VAL A 235 8.69 20.52 3.94
CA VAL A 235 7.87 19.36 4.29
C VAL A 235 6.86 19.78 5.36
N VAL A 236 5.60 19.44 5.13
CA VAL A 236 4.53 19.59 6.12
C VAL A 236 4.02 18.21 6.48
N GLU A 237 4.09 17.90 7.77
CA GLU A 237 3.59 16.66 8.35
C GLU A 237 2.37 16.93 9.21
N ILE A 238 1.39 16.05 9.15
CA ILE A 238 0.32 15.96 10.14
C ILE A 238 0.70 14.91 11.18
N ILE A 239 0.49 15.21 12.46
CA ILE A 239 0.86 14.35 13.58
C ILE A 239 -0.37 14.08 14.43
N TYR A 240 -0.65 12.81 14.64
CA TYR A 240 -1.70 12.33 15.53
C TYR A 240 -1.05 11.84 16.82
N LYS A 241 -1.41 12.43 17.96
CA LYS A 241 -0.88 12.04 19.28
C LYS A 241 -1.98 11.40 20.13
N THR A 242 -1.65 10.36 20.88
CA THR A 242 -2.54 9.82 21.91
C THR A 242 -2.53 10.71 23.16
N THR A 243 -3.62 10.69 23.93
CA THR A 243 -3.73 11.38 25.25
C THR A 243 -2.76 10.79 26.27
N GLU A 244 -2.50 9.49 26.20
CA GLU A 244 -1.41 8.81 26.89
C GLU A 244 -0.14 9.05 26.07
N GLY A 245 0.75 9.96 26.51
CA GLY A 245 1.84 10.58 25.73
C GLY A 245 2.97 9.69 25.19
N GLY A 246 2.68 8.50 24.66
CA GLY A 246 3.67 7.56 24.12
C GLY A 246 3.50 7.17 22.65
N ILE A 247 2.31 7.27 22.05
CA ILE A 247 2.08 6.84 20.66
C ILE A 247 1.78 8.07 19.80
N SER A 248 2.64 8.33 18.83
CA SER A 248 2.41 9.33 17.79
C SER A 248 2.62 8.73 16.41
N GLU A 249 1.76 9.11 15.47
CA GLU A 249 1.93 8.80 14.05
C GLU A 249 2.03 10.10 13.27
N SER A 250 3.05 10.21 12.42
CA SER A 250 3.25 11.36 11.55
C SER A 250 3.19 10.96 10.09
N PHE A 251 2.57 11.83 9.28
CA PHE A 251 2.41 11.60 7.85
C PHE A 251 2.74 12.87 7.09
N THR A 252 3.61 12.76 6.08
CA THR A 252 3.86 13.87 5.15
C THR A 252 2.63 14.11 4.28
N VAL A 253 2.09 15.33 4.30
CA VAL A 253 0.96 15.75 3.46
C VAL A 253 1.46 16.53 2.25
N ALA A 254 2.37 17.47 2.46
CA ALA A 254 2.99 18.29 1.42
C ALA A 254 4.52 18.20 1.49
N SER A 255 5.19 18.11 0.35
CA SER A 255 6.65 18.13 0.27
C SER A 255 7.09 18.79 -1.04
N GLY A 256 8.16 19.60 -0.99
CA GLY A 256 8.78 20.22 -2.17
C GLY A 256 7.83 21.14 -2.93
N PHE A 257 6.94 21.85 -2.23
CA PHE A 257 5.98 22.74 -2.87
C PHE A 257 6.59 24.11 -3.18
N GLU A 258 6.18 24.69 -4.30
CA GLU A 258 6.69 25.96 -4.85
C GLU A 258 5.57 26.99 -5.14
N GLU A 259 4.34 26.66 -4.77
CA GLU A 259 3.17 27.51 -5.02
C GLU A 259 2.13 27.40 -3.90
N SER A 260 1.37 28.47 -3.70
CA SER A 260 0.25 28.51 -2.76
C SER A 260 -0.92 27.71 -3.31
N LYS A 261 -1.24 26.58 -2.68
CA LYS A 261 -2.39 25.74 -3.06
C LYS A 261 -2.77 24.77 -1.95
N SER A 262 -3.77 23.94 -2.24
CA SER A 262 -4.17 22.81 -1.41
C SER A 262 -3.37 21.56 -1.77
N PHE A 263 -2.88 20.85 -0.74
CA PHE A 263 -2.19 19.58 -0.86
C PHE A 263 -2.99 18.50 -0.14
N GLY A 264 -3.44 17.49 -0.87
CA GLY A 264 -4.25 16.39 -0.36
C GLY A 264 -3.55 15.05 -0.42
N ARG A 265 -3.62 14.25 0.65
CA ARG A 265 -3.18 12.85 0.65
C ARG A 265 -4.12 11.93 1.43
N VAL A 266 -4.31 10.72 0.94
CA VAL A 266 -4.93 9.60 1.66
C VAL A 266 -3.85 8.90 2.48
N MET A 267 -4.17 8.62 3.75
CA MET A 267 -3.29 7.92 4.70
C MET A 267 -4.10 7.00 5.61
N THR A 268 -3.43 6.02 6.23
CA THR A 268 -4.03 5.12 7.22
C THR A 268 -3.52 5.47 8.61
N VAL A 269 -4.41 5.97 9.45
CA VAL A 269 -4.12 6.35 10.84
C VAL A 269 -4.55 5.20 11.76
N ASN A 270 -3.81 4.94 12.83
CA ASN A 270 -4.19 3.97 13.84
C ASN A 270 -5.62 4.21 14.34
N SER A 271 -6.44 3.16 14.29
CA SER A 271 -7.85 3.21 14.70
C SER A 271 -8.07 3.59 16.16
N THR A 272 -7.06 3.42 17.02
CA THR A 272 -7.14 3.75 18.45
C THR A 272 -6.84 5.22 18.75
N ILE A 273 -6.27 5.99 17.81
CA ILE A 273 -5.93 7.39 18.08
C ILE A 273 -7.20 8.24 18.00
N PRO A 274 -7.58 8.94 19.09
CA PRO A 274 -8.67 9.88 19.02
C PRO A 274 -8.28 11.06 18.13
N PHE A 275 -9.17 11.46 17.21
CA PHE A 275 -9.01 12.65 16.37
C PHE A 275 -9.23 13.94 17.19
N GLU A 276 -8.43 14.13 18.23
CA GLU A 276 -8.51 15.24 19.18
C GLU A 276 -7.17 15.98 19.30
N ASN A 277 -6.06 15.25 19.40
CA ASN A 277 -4.72 15.80 19.55
C ASN A 277 -3.96 15.73 18.22
N ILE A 278 -4.33 16.62 17.30
CA ILE A 278 -3.76 16.71 15.96
C ILE A 278 -2.84 17.94 15.90
N TYR A 279 -1.64 17.76 15.36
CA TYR A 279 -0.64 18.81 15.20
C TYR A 279 -0.17 18.86 13.75
N LEU A 280 0.33 20.02 13.33
CA LEU A 280 1.11 20.17 12.12
C LEU A 280 2.57 20.46 12.47
N ARG A 281 3.49 19.83 11.77
CA ARG A 281 4.92 20.14 11.82
C ARG A 281 5.38 20.66 10.48
N TYR A 282 6.09 21.77 10.50
CA TYR A 282 6.73 22.33 9.31
C TYR A 282 8.24 22.17 9.41
N THR A 283 8.88 21.51 8.44
CA THR A 283 10.34 21.36 8.40
C THR A 283 10.91 21.79 7.06
N ILE A 284 12.15 22.27 7.10
CA ILE A 284 12.92 22.71 5.94
C ILE A 284 14.21 21.90 5.90
N GLY A 285 14.33 21.02 4.90
CA GLY A 285 15.58 20.35 4.57
C GLY A 285 16.42 21.24 3.66
N SER A 286 17.64 21.56 4.07
CA SER A 286 18.62 22.27 3.25
C SER A 286 19.56 21.28 2.58
N PHE A 287 19.84 21.45 1.28
CA PHE A 287 20.87 20.66 0.60
C PHE A 287 22.29 21.18 0.90
N TYR A 288 22.46 22.42 1.39
CA TYR A 288 23.78 23.08 1.42
C TYR A 288 24.05 24.06 2.57
N SER A 289 23.17 24.29 3.55
CA SER A 289 23.37 25.40 4.50
C SER A 289 23.96 24.99 5.86
N PHE A 290 25.17 25.50 6.12
CA PHE A 290 25.79 25.65 7.45
C PHE A 290 25.05 26.66 8.36
N TRP A 291 24.11 27.41 7.81
CA TRP A 291 23.26 28.38 8.51
C TRP A 291 21.83 27.85 8.53
N GLY A 292 21.28 27.61 9.72
CA GLY A 292 19.88 27.23 9.86
C GLY A 292 18.97 28.36 9.35
N THR A 293 17.94 28.03 8.58
CA THR A 293 16.94 28.99 8.14
C THR A 293 15.64 28.79 8.90
N THR A 294 15.13 29.88 9.48
CA THR A 294 13.82 29.94 10.13
C THR A 294 12.85 30.65 9.20
N GLU A 295 11.72 30.02 8.88
CA GLU A 295 10.68 30.58 8.01
C GLU A 295 9.30 30.27 8.59
N ASP A 296 8.37 31.20 8.46
CA ASP A 296 6.97 31.00 8.86
C ASP A 296 6.12 30.58 7.65
N LEU A 297 5.39 29.48 7.80
CA LEU A 297 4.44 28.99 6.83
C LEU A 297 3.02 29.35 7.28
N THR A 298 2.26 30.05 6.41
CA THR A 298 0.85 30.35 6.68
C THR A 298 -0.03 29.16 6.26
N VAL A 299 -0.89 28.70 7.17
CA VAL A 299 -1.85 27.61 6.96
C VAL A 299 -3.27 28.18 7.00
N PHE A 300 -4.02 28.06 5.91
CA PHE A 300 -5.38 28.60 5.87
C PHE A 300 -6.40 27.68 6.54
N ASN A 301 -6.32 26.38 6.28
CA ASN A 301 -7.15 25.36 6.90
C ASN A 301 -6.58 23.96 6.65
N VAL A 302 -7.05 23.01 7.45
CA VAL A 302 -6.85 21.58 7.27
C VAL A 302 -8.22 20.90 7.21
N THR A 303 -8.47 20.14 6.17
CA THR A 303 -9.69 19.35 6.01
C THR A 303 -9.36 17.87 6.15
N ILE A 304 -10.01 17.18 7.09
CA ILE A 304 -9.90 15.72 7.27
C ILE A 304 -11.22 15.09 6.86
N THR A 305 -11.20 14.22 5.86
CA THR A 305 -12.37 13.54 5.31
C THR A 305 -12.25 12.03 5.49
N ASP A 306 -13.27 11.41 6.08
CA ASP A 306 -13.33 9.95 6.25
C ASP A 306 -13.77 9.23 4.96
N VAL A 307 -13.70 7.90 4.97
CA VAL A 307 -14.12 7.04 3.84
C VAL A 307 -15.61 7.15 3.48
N LYS A 308 -16.44 7.71 4.38
CA LYS A 308 -17.88 7.95 4.16
C LYS A 308 -18.14 9.33 3.56
N GLY A 309 -17.09 10.13 3.33
CA GLY A 309 -17.18 11.49 2.80
C GLY A 309 -17.54 12.54 3.86
N LYS A 310 -17.50 12.20 5.16
CA LYS A 310 -17.70 13.18 6.23
C LYS A 310 -16.42 13.95 6.44
N SER A 311 -16.48 15.27 6.21
CA SER A 311 -15.35 16.18 6.39
C SER A 311 -15.43 16.94 7.71
N THR A 312 -14.26 17.24 8.27
CA THR A 312 -14.08 18.15 9.41
C THR A 312 -13.02 19.17 9.05
N ILE A 313 -13.26 20.43 9.42
CA ILE A 313 -12.35 21.55 9.13
C ILE A 313 -11.64 21.94 10.43
N TRP A 314 -10.35 22.21 10.30
CA TRP A 314 -9.45 22.54 11.39
C TRP A 314 -8.60 23.75 11.02
N GLU A 315 -8.24 24.54 12.02
CA GLU A 315 -7.29 25.64 11.92
C GLU A 315 -6.23 25.52 13.03
N LEU A 316 -5.15 26.29 12.92
CA LEU A 316 -4.15 26.35 13.97
C LEU A 316 -4.75 27.02 15.22
N GLU A 317 -4.42 26.50 16.40
CA GLU A 317 -4.72 27.17 17.67
C GLU A 317 -3.97 28.52 17.76
N ASN A 318 -2.80 28.62 17.11
CA ASN A 318 -2.06 29.86 16.96
C ASN A 318 -2.87 30.91 16.18
N PRO A 319 -3.24 32.06 16.79
CA PRO A 319 -4.07 33.08 16.15
C PRO A 319 -3.48 33.67 14.86
N SER A 320 -2.15 33.62 14.71
CA SER A 320 -1.48 34.12 13.50
C SER A 320 -1.66 33.22 12.28
N GLN A 321 -2.19 32.01 12.46
CA GLN A 321 -2.30 30.96 11.43
C GLN A 321 -0.97 30.64 10.75
N LYS A 322 0.14 30.75 11.50
CA LYS A 322 1.49 30.46 11.02
C LYS A 322 2.14 29.36 11.85
N ILE A 323 2.98 28.57 11.18
CA ILE A 323 3.88 27.57 11.78
C ILE A 323 5.30 27.96 11.45
N THR A 324 6.14 28.12 12.46
CA THR A 324 7.57 28.37 12.27
C THR A 324 8.29 27.06 11.95
N SER A 325 9.22 27.08 11.00
CA SER A 325 10.00 25.88 10.64
C SER A 325 10.73 25.29 11.84
N GLY A 326 10.60 23.98 12.05
CA GLY A 326 11.16 23.26 13.20
C GLY A 326 10.22 23.15 14.39
N THR A 327 9.02 23.75 14.34
CA THR A 327 8.02 23.66 15.43
C THR A 327 6.82 22.78 15.06
N GLU A 328 6.04 22.46 16.09
CA GLU A 328 4.75 21.79 15.97
C GLU A 328 3.66 22.73 16.49
N GLU A 329 2.57 22.86 15.75
CA GLU A 329 1.43 23.69 16.12
C GLU A 329 0.17 22.84 16.22
N LYS A 330 -0.61 23.04 17.28
CA LYS A 330 -1.82 22.27 17.53
C LYS A 330 -2.97 22.76 16.65
N LEU A 331 -3.78 21.82 16.17
CA LEU A 331 -5.02 22.12 15.45
C LEU A 331 -6.22 22.09 16.39
N LYS A 332 -7.16 23.01 16.15
CA LYS A 332 -8.50 23.00 16.74
C LYS A 332 -9.55 22.88 15.64
N LYS A 333 -10.64 22.21 15.96
CA LYS A 333 -11.78 22.01 15.07
C LYS A 333 -12.65 23.26 15.04
N ILE A 334 -13.21 23.60 13.87
CA ILE A 334 -14.10 24.74 13.64
C ILE A 334 -15.55 24.27 13.48
#